data_AF-A0A6C2UDS1-F1
#
_entry.id   AF-A0A6C2UDS1-F1
#
_cell.length_a   1.000
_cell.length_b   1.000
_cell.length_c   1.000
_cell.angle_alpha   90.00
_cell.angle_beta   90.00
_cell.angle_gamma   90.00
#
_symmetry.space_group_name_H-M   'P 1'
#
loop_
_entity.id
_entity.type
_entity.pdbx_description
1 polymer ?
#
loop_
_entity_poly.entity_id
_entity_poly.type
_entity_poly.pdbx_seq_one_letter_code
_entity_poly.pdbx_strand_id
1 'polypeptide(L)' 'MTRVQLGERKRRYKAAFIAKLSDSETEASEMQCWLDFSLKAKFMTQIVYEGFDQRYERIIAQLVTMIDGADKWCR' A
#
# COMPACT_ATOMS: atom_id res chain seq x y z
N MET A 1 -3.60 -10.27 8.56
CA MET A 1 -4.18 -9.41 9.61
C MET A 1 -3.21 -9.01 10.73
N THR A 2 -2.19 -9.81 11.05
CA THR A 2 -1.29 -9.58 12.21
C THR A 2 -0.21 -8.49 12.01
N ARG A 3 0.17 -8.13 10.76
CA ARG A 3 1.26 -7.17 10.49
C ARG A 3 0.90 -5.70 10.75
N VAL A 4 -0.35 -5.31 10.51
CA VAL A 4 -0.82 -3.93 10.69
C VAL A 4 -0.96 -3.57 12.18
N GLN A 5 -1.40 -4.52 13.01
CA GLN A 5 -1.62 -4.31 14.45
C GLN A 5 -0.33 -4.09 15.26
N LEU A 6 0.82 -4.59 14.80
CA LEU A 6 2.12 -4.29 15.43
C LEU A 6 2.63 -2.88 15.12
N GLY A 7 2.22 -2.28 13.99
CA GLY A 7 2.58 -0.91 13.60
C GLY A 7 1.96 0.16 14.51
N GLU A 8 0.70 -0.03 14.90
CA GLU A 8 -0.06 0.83 15.82
C GLU A 8 0.65 1.03 17.18
N ARG A 9 1.35 0.00 17.67
CA ARG A 9 2.07 0.03 18.95
C ARG A 9 3.44 0.70 18.88
N LYS A 10 3.94 1.03 17.68
CA LYS A 10 5.23 1.74 17.44
C LYS A 10 5.06 3.19 16.98
N ARG A 11 3.88 3.80 17.13
CA ARG A 11 3.57 5.21 16.81
C ARG A 11 4.43 6.29 17.54
N ARG A 12 5.51 5.91 18.23
CA ARG A 12 6.44 6.82 18.95
C ARG A 12 7.77 7.06 18.24
N TYR A 13 7.99 6.48 17.06
CA TYR A 13 9.22 6.68 16.28
C TYR A 13 8.88 6.91 14.81
N LYS A 14 9.07 8.15 14.36
CA LYS A 14 8.82 8.58 12.96
C LYS A 14 9.47 7.64 11.95
N ALA A 15 10.72 7.24 12.18
CA ALA A 15 11.44 6.31 11.31
C ALA A 15 10.76 4.94 11.19
N ALA A 16 10.26 4.39 12.31
CA ALA A 16 9.57 3.10 12.30
C ALA A 16 8.19 3.17 11.63
N PHE A 17 7.51 4.30 11.75
CA PHE A 17 6.24 4.57 11.08
C PHE A 17 6.42 4.68 9.56
N ILE A 18 7.37 5.50 9.10
CA ILE A 18 7.70 5.66 7.68
C ILE A 18 8.15 4.33 7.08
N ALA A 19 9.05 3.60 7.75
CA ALA A 19 9.50 2.29 7.29
C ALA A 19 8.31 1.34 7.09
N LYS A 20 7.34 1.34 8.02
CA LYS A 20 6.20 0.43 7.92
C LYS A 20 5.23 0.79 6.80
N LEU A 21 5.04 2.09 6.53
CA LEU A 21 4.22 2.54 5.41
C LEU A 21 4.91 2.27 4.06
N SER A 22 6.23 2.43 3.98
CA SER A 22 7.02 2.10 2.79
C SER A 22 7.02 0.60 2.49
N ASP A 23 7.08 -0.26 3.53
CA ASP A 23 6.86 -1.70 3.36
C ASP A 23 5.47 -1.98 2.74
N SER A 24 4.43 -1.31 3.24
CA SER A 24 3.06 -1.49 2.74
C SER A 24 2.85 -0.95 1.33
N GLU A 25 3.55 0.12 0.95
CA GLU A 25 3.60 0.63 -0.43
C GLU A 25 4.25 -0.40 -1.36
N THR A 26 5.36 -0.99 -0.94
CA THR A 26 6.04 -2.05 -1.70
C THR A 26 5.14 -3.27 -1.88
N GLU A 27 4.50 -3.75 -0.80
CA GLU A 27 3.53 -4.86 -0.86
C GLU A 27 2.35 -4.53 -1.81
N ALA A 28 1.90 -3.27 -1.87
CA ALA A 28 0.84 -2.83 -2.80
C ALA A 28 1.30 -2.79 -4.26
N SER A 29 2.52 -2.31 -4.52
CA SER A 29 3.12 -2.29 -5.86
C SER A 29 3.34 -3.72 -6.41
N GLU A 30 3.76 -4.65 -5.55
CA GLU A 30 3.84 -6.07 -5.90
C GLU A 30 2.47 -6.63 -6.33
N MET A 31 1.39 -6.24 -5.66
CA MET A 31 0.03 -6.65 -6.06
C MET A 31 -0.38 -6.10 -7.44
N GLN A 32 0.01 -4.88 -7.80
CA GLN A 32 -0.23 -4.35 -9.15
C GLN A 32 0.52 -5.19 -10.22
N CYS A 33 1.74 -5.63 -9.94
CA CYS A 33 2.46 -6.55 -10.82
C CYS A 33 1.72 -7.89 -10.98
N TRP A 34 1.11 -8.42 -9.91
CA TRP A 34 0.28 -9.62 -10.00
C TRP A 34 -1.00 -9.41 -10.82
N LEU A 35 -1.61 -8.22 -10.74
CA LEU A 35 -2.75 -7.85 -11.58
C LEU A 35 -2.35 -7.82 -13.06
N ASP A 36 -1.19 -7.23 -13.39
CA ASP A 36 -0.64 -7.22 -14.74
C ASP A 36 -0.40 -8.62 -15.28
N PHE A 37 0.20 -9.49 -14.47
CA PHE A 37 0.42 -10.88 -14.84
C PHE A 37 -0.91 -11.60 -15.11
N SER A 38 -1.88 -11.41 -14.22
CA SER A 38 -3.19 -12.07 -14.32
C SER A 38 -3.99 -11.60 -15.53
N LEU A 39 -3.90 -10.31 -15.89
CA LEU A 39 -4.48 -9.76 -17.11
C LEU A 39 -3.81 -10.36 -18.36
N LYS A 40 -2.47 -10.41 -18.40
CA LYS A 40 -1.70 -11.01 -19.52
C LYS A 40 -1.99 -12.50 -19.70
N ALA A 41 -2.16 -13.22 -18.60
CA ALA A 41 -2.54 -14.62 -18.58
C ALA A 41 -4.05 -14.86 -18.83
N LYS A 42 -4.84 -13.79 -19.08
CA LYS A 42 -6.28 -13.83 -19.38
C LYS A 42 -7.13 -14.44 -18.27
N PHE A 43 -6.67 -14.38 -17.01
CA PHE A 43 -7.46 -14.79 -15.84
C PHE A 43 -8.53 -13.76 -15.46
N MET A 44 -8.41 -12.52 -15.96
CA MET A 44 -9.39 -11.46 -15.75
C MET A 44 -9.56 -10.58 -16.99
N THR A 45 -10.66 -9.83 -17.04
CA THR A 45 -10.94 -8.87 -18.11
C THR A 45 -10.32 -7.51 -17.81
N GLN A 46 -10.13 -6.70 -18.84
CA GLN A 46 -9.61 -5.35 -18.72
C GLN A 46 -10.41 -4.47 -17.74
N ILE A 47 -11.74 -4.58 -17.75
CA ILE A 47 -12.63 -3.83 -16.85
C ILE A 47 -12.39 -4.20 -15.39
N VAL A 48 -12.19 -5.50 -15.12
CA VAL A 48 -11.91 -5.99 -13.76
C VAL A 48 -10.53 -5.53 -13.30
N TYR A 49 -9.53 -5.61 -14.19
CA TYR A 49 -8.18 -5.11 -13.93
C TYR A 49 -8.20 -3.61 -13.56
N GLU A 50 -8.81 -2.76 -14.38
CA GLU A 50 -8.88 -1.31 -14.14
C GLU A 50 -9.58 -0.98 -12.82
N GLY A 51 -10.62 -1.74 -12.47
CA GLY A 51 -11.32 -1.59 -11.20
C GLY A 51 -10.45 -1.90 -9.99
N PHE A 52 -9.56 -2.91 -10.08
CA PHE A 52 -8.61 -3.23 -9.02
C PHE A 52 -7.43 -2.26 -9.00
N ASP A 53 -6.86 -1.94 -10.15
CA ASP A 53 -5.73 -1.04 -10.30
C ASP A 53 -6.05 0.34 -9.72
N GLN A 54 -7.20 0.93 -10.06
CA GLN A 54 -7.65 2.21 -9.47
C GLN A 54 -7.87 2.17 -7.96
N ARG A 55 -8.12 1.00 -7.37
CA ARG A 55 -8.24 0.86 -5.91
C ARG A 55 -6.86 0.81 -5.27
N TYR A 56 -5.92 0.08 -5.87
CA TYR A 56 -4.53 0.03 -5.41
C TYR A 56 -3.85 1.40 -5.53
N GLU A 57 -4.04 2.12 -6.64
CA GLU A 57 -3.57 3.49 -6.80
C GLU A 57 -4.06 4.42 -5.68
N ARG A 58 -5.34 4.30 -5.29
CA ARG A 58 -5.89 5.08 -4.16
C ARG A 58 -5.25 4.70 -2.82
N ILE A 59 -4.95 3.42 -2.60
CA ILE A 59 -4.28 2.97 -1.38
C ILE A 59 -2.85 3.51 -1.33
N ILE A 60 -2.10 3.39 -2.43
CA ILE A 60 -0.72 3.89 -2.55
C ILE A 60 -0.70 5.42 -2.32
N ALA A 61 -1.60 6.17 -2.96
CA ALA A 61 -1.71 7.61 -2.76
C ALA A 61 -1.97 7.99 -1.28
N GLN A 62 -2.79 7.22 -0.56
CA GLN A 62 -3.01 7.42 0.87
C GLN A 62 -1.76 7.13 1.69
N LEU A 63 -1.05 6.03 1.40
CA LEU A 63 0.20 5.68 2.08
C LEU A 63 1.26 6.76 1.89
N VAL A 64 1.45 7.25 0.66
CA VAL A 64 2.39 8.34 0.35
C VAL A 64 2.00 9.62 1.08
N THR A 65 0.71 9.98 1.10
CA THR A 65 0.21 11.15 1.84
C THR A 65 0.50 11.03 3.34
N MET A 66 0.39 9.83 3.91
CA MET A 66 0.70 9.57 5.32
C MET A 66 2.20 9.61 5.62
N ILE A 67 3.05 9.16 4.68
CA ILE A 67 4.51 9.25 4.78
C ILE A 67 4.96 10.72 4.73
N ASP A 68 4.48 11.48 3.76
CA ASP A 68 4.81 12.91 3.60
C ASP A 68 4.34 13.72 4.82
N GLY A 69 3.15 13.41 5.31
CA GLY A 69 2.58 14.00 6.51
C GLY A 69 3.03 13.38 7.84
N ALA A 70 4.08 12.53 7.88
CA ALA A 70 4.39 11.68 9.04
C ALA A 70 4.56 12.45 10.37
N ASP A 71 5.01 13.71 10.33
CA ASP A 71 5.12 14.58 11.52
C ASP A 71 3.77 14.88 12.18
N LYS A 72 2.65 14.80 11.45
CA LYS A 72 1.30 14.95 12.02
C LYS A 72 0.85 13.71 12.78
N TRP A 73 1.46 12.56 12.48
CA TRP A 73 1.06 11.25 13.00
C TRP A 73 2.01 10.71 14.08
N CYS A 74 3.27 11.15 14.06
CA CYS A 74 4.31 10.77 15.00
C CYS A 74 4.66 11.95 15.91
N ARG A 75 4.66 11.72 17.23
CA ARG A 75 5.19 12.66 18.23
C ARG A 75 6.58 12.22 18.68
#